data_AF-A0A966LMQ3-F1
#
_entry.id   AF-A0A966LMQ3-F1
#
_cell.length_a   1.000
_cell.length_b   1.000
_cell.length_c   1.000
_cell.angle_alpha   90.00
_cell.angle_beta   90.00
_cell.angle_gamma   90.00
#
_symmetry.space_group_name_H-M   'P 1'
#
loop_
_entity.id
_entity.type
_entity.pdbx_description
1 polymer ?
#
loop_
_entity_poly.entity_id
_entity_poly.type
_entity_poly.pdbx_seq_one_letter_code
_entity_poly.pdbx_strand_id
1 'polypeptide(L)'
;MRRKYIYDPGLWMLVLLNLYVIWYYTGHPAVIHTLIALFWIQSVLIGLFNALNIFTLTNTVPGSFEVNQQPGNRQGCAGIFFLLHYGFFHLMYIFFLIPSVIDLRQLDYGFLRISIWILVVCSTIEFIRDKVRNRSEAANIGAMFFLPYARIIPMHLIILLPSFISVSSPILFLLLKMLSDIIMYVLYKRIVFRPLNPVSIP
;
A
#
# COMPACT_ATOMS: atom_id res chain seq x y z
N MET A 1 -6.35 -24.05 6.86
CA MET A 1 -5.80 -22.68 7.01
C MET A 1 -5.98 -21.74 5.79
N ARG A 2 -6.06 -22.20 4.53
CA ARG A 2 -6.24 -21.33 3.33
C ARG A 2 -7.59 -20.60 3.21
N ARG A 3 -8.67 -21.10 3.84
CA ARG A 3 -10.04 -20.56 3.66
C ARG A 3 -10.25 -19.13 4.19
N LYS A 4 -9.48 -18.65 5.18
CA LYS A 4 -9.75 -17.35 5.83
C LYS A 4 -9.47 -16.12 4.95
N TYR A 5 -8.59 -16.24 3.95
CA TYR A 5 -8.20 -15.11 3.08
C TYR A 5 -9.10 -14.93 1.85
N ILE A 6 -9.69 -16.02 1.35
CA ILE A 6 -10.57 -16.00 0.16
C ILE A 6 -11.90 -15.29 0.46
N TYR A 7 -12.26 -15.08 1.72
CA TYR A 7 -13.47 -14.34 2.12
C TYR A 7 -13.17 -12.94 2.66
N ASP A 8 -11.95 -12.43 2.49
CA ASP A 8 -11.63 -11.07 2.92
C ASP A 8 -12.15 -10.05 1.89
N PRO A 9 -13.13 -9.19 2.25
CA PRO A 9 -13.69 -8.21 1.31
C PRO A 9 -12.63 -7.25 0.75
N GLY A 10 -11.63 -6.88 1.55
CA GLY A 10 -10.56 -5.97 1.14
C GLY A 10 -9.66 -6.57 0.07
N LEU A 11 -9.42 -7.88 0.10
CA LEU A 11 -8.70 -8.58 -0.97
C LEU A 11 -9.49 -8.50 -2.27
N TRP A 12 -10.79 -8.81 -2.23
CA TRP A 12 -11.64 -8.77 -3.42
C TRP A 12 -11.80 -7.36 -3.98
N MET A 13 -11.94 -6.34 -3.12
CA MET A 13 -11.96 -4.95 -3.57
C MET A 13 -10.67 -4.58 -4.31
N LEU A 14 -9.52 -5.02 -3.81
CA LEU A 14 -8.22 -4.77 -4.44
C LEU A 14 -8.07 -5.51 -5.78
N VAL A 15 -8.55 -6.76 -5.87
CA VAL A 15 -8.58 -7.52 -7.13
C VAL A 15 -9.53 -6.85 -8.13
N LEU A 16 -10.74 -6.50 -7.72
CA LEU A 16 -11.74 -5.84 -8.58
C LEU A 16 -11.22 -4.50 -9.11
N LEU A 17 -10.54 -3.70 -8.28
CA LEU A 17 -9.94 -2.45 -8.71
C LEU A 17 -8.84 -2.68 -9.76
N ASN A 18 -7.96 -3.66 -9.55
CA ASN A 18 -6.92 -3.98 -10.53
C ASN A 18 -7.51 -4.53 -11.84
N LEU A 19 -8.55 -5.37 -11.76
CA LEU A 19 -9.27 -5.85 -12.95
C LEU A 19 -9.97 -4.72 -13.69
N TYR A 20 -10.60 -3.79 -12.97
CA TYR A 20 -11.21 -2.58 -13.54
C TYR A 20 -10.18 -1.73 -14.28
N VAL A 21 -8.99 -1.55 -13.69
CA VAL A 21 -7.88 -0.84 -14.34
C VAL A 21 -7.40 -1.55 -15.61
N ILE A 22 -7.23 -2.88 -15.58
CA ILE A 22 -6.82 -3.67 -16.75
C ILE A 22 -7.86 -3.58 -17.86
N TRP A 23 -9.14 -3.75 -17.54
CA TRP A 23 -10.24 -3.64 -18.49
C TRP A 23 -10.34 -2.24 -19.11
N TYR A 24 -10.19 -1.19 -18.29
CA TYR A 24 -10.21 0.18 -18.79
C TYR A 24 -9.06 0.45 -19.75
N TYR A 25 -7.86 -0.05 -19.43
CA TYR A 25 -6.68 0.06 -20.27
C TYR A 25 -6.85 -0.64 -21.62
N THR A 26 -7.45 -1.85 -21.67
CA THR A 26 -7.63 -2.56 -22.94
C THR A 26 -8.60 -1.83 -23.89
N GLY A 27 -9.54 -1.05 -23.35
CA GLY A 27 -10.41 -0.18 -24.14
C GLY A 27 -9.77 1.17 -24.50
N HIS A 28 -8.86 1.69 -23.67
CA HIS A 28 -8.27 3.02 -23.82
C HIS A 28 -6.76 3.03 -23.54
N PRO A 29 -5.90 2.53 -24.44
CA PRO A 29 -4.46 2.43 -24.19
C PRO A 29 -3.76 3.77 -23.87
N ALA A 30 -4.31 4.89 -24.31
CA ALA A 30 -3.79 6.24 -24.02
C ALA A 30 -3.85 6.61 -22.53
N VAL A 31 -4.63 5.89 -21.72
CA VAL A 31 -4.82 6.21 -20.29
C VAL A 31 -3.65 5.75 -19.41
N ILE A 32 -2.59 5.19 -19.98
CA ILE A 32 -1.42 4.69 -19.23
C ILE A 32 -0.83 5.74 -18.28
N HIS A 33 -0.74 7.00 -18.70
CA HIS A 33 -0.28 8.10 -17.85
C HIS A 33 -1.20 8.30 -16.64
N THR A 34 -2.51 8.13 -16.84
CA THR A 34 -3.52 8.16 -15.78
C THR A 34 -3.36 6.99 -14.82
N LEU A 35 -3.02 5.79 -15.30
CA LEU A 35 -2.80 4.63 -14.45
C LEU A 35 -1.55 4.76 -13.58
N ILE A 36 -0.46 5.28 -14.15
CA ILE A 36 0.77 5.54 -13.40
C ILE A 36 0.51 6.59 -12.31
N ALA A 37 -0.20 7.67 -12.65
CA ALA A 37 -0.63 8.66 -11.66
C ALA A 37 -1.52 8.03 -10.57
N LEU A 38 -2.48 7.19 -10.96
CA LEU A 38 -3.37 6.49 -10.04
C LEU A 38 -2.60 5.56 -9.07
N PHE A 39 -1.60 4.84 -9.55
CA PHE A 39 -0.76 3.96 -8.73
C PHE A 39 0.10 4.75 -7.74
N TRP A 40 0.63 5.89 -8.15
CA TRP A 40 1.31 6.79 -7.21
C TRP A 40 0.35 7.27 -6.11
N ILE A 41 -0.87 7.70 -6.47
CA ILE A 41 -1.89 8.13 -5.49
C ILE A 41 -2.28 6.98 -4.56
N GLN A 42 -2.46 5.76 -5.09
CA GLN A 42 -2.72 4.56 -4.29
C GLN A 42 -1.64 4.35 -3.22
N SER A 43 -0.36 4.52 -3.58
CA SER A 43 0.77 4.42 -2.63
C SER A 43 0.65 5.44 -1.51
N VAL A 44 0.42 6.71 -1.87
CA VAL A 44 0.31 7.81 -0.92
C VAL A 44 -0.85 7.58 0.05
N LEU A 45 -2.02 7.15 -0.46
CA LEU A 45 -3.17 6.82 0.38
C LEU A 45 -2.88 5.67 1.34
N ILE A 46 -2.27 4.57 0.86
CA ILE A 46 -1.88 3.44 1.71
C ILE A 46 -0.93 3.90 2.81
N GLY A 47 0.08 4.72 2.47
CA GLY A 47 1.00 5.30 3.45
C GLY A 47 0.29 6.17 4.49
N LEU A 48 -0.57 7.08 4.05
CA LEU A 48 -1.34 7.96 4.93
C LEU A 48 -2.20 7.17 5.92
N PHE A 49 -3.01 6.23 5.43
CA PHE A 49 -3.86 5.39 6.30
C PHE A 49 -3.02 4.49 7.22
N ASN A 50 -1.85 4.05 6.78
CA ASN A 50 -0.94 3.30 7.63
C ASN A 50 -0.32 4.18 8.74
N ALA A 51 0.03 5.43 8.45
CA ALA A 51 0.47 6.40 9.45
C ALA A 51 -0.64 6.67 10.48
N LEU A 52 -1.87 6.91 10.00
CA LEU A 52 -3.04 7.05 10.86
C LEU A 52 -3.24 5.81 11.73
N ASN A 53 -3.08 4.62 11.16
CA ASN A 53 -3.16 3.36 11.90
C ASN A 53 -2.16 3.36 13.04
N ILE A 54 -0.87 3.62 12.78
CA ILE A 54 0.19 3.69 13.79
C ILE A 54 -0.16 4.69 14.90
N PHE A 55 -0.68 5.88 14.58
CA PHE A 55 -1.05 6.87 15.60
C PHE A 55 -2.20 6.44 16.51
N THR A 56 -3.07 5.57 16.03
CA THR A 56 -4.35 5.24 16.69
C THR A 56 -4.43 3.78 17.12
N LEU A 57 -3.30 3.06 17.18
CA LEU A 57 -3.26 1.71 17.77
C LEU A 57 -3.49 1.78 19.27
N THR A 58 -4.30 0.86 19.79
CA THR A 58 -4.57 0.72 21.22
C THR A 58 -3.98 -0.57 21.78
N ASN A 59 -3.82 -1.60 20.95
CA ASN A 59 -3.25 -2.90 21.35
C ASN A 59 -2.04 -3.22 20.49
N THR A 60 -0.85 -3.23 21.08
CA THR A 60 0.42 -3.38 20.35
C THR A 60 1.24 -4.52 20.92
N VAL A 61 2.00 -5.21 20.06
CA VAL A 61 2.91 -6.26 20.49
C VAL A 61 4.13 -5.60 21.16
N PRO A 62 4.41 -5.87 22.46
CA PRO A 62 5.58 -5.32 23.13
C PRO A 62 6.86 -5.71 22.40
N GLY A 63 7.83 -4.78 22.29
CA GLY A 63 9.10 -5.03 21.57
C GLY A 63 8.95 -5.15 20.04
N SER A 64 7.77 -4.95 19.46
CA SER A 64 7.60 -5.00 18.00
C SER A 64 8.24 -3.84 17.24
N PHE A 65 8.70 -2.81 17.96
CA PHE A 65 9.47 -1.71 17.42
C PHE A 65 10.58 -1.36 18.43
N GLU A 66 11.80 -1.75 18.12
CA GLU A 66 12.98 -1.49 18.92
C GLU A 66 13.87 -0.48 18.21
N VAL A 67 14.36 0.50 18.96
CA VAL A 67 15.41 1.41 18.50
C VAL A 67 16.55 1.25 19.49
N ASN A 68 17.70 0.74 19.02
CA ASN A 68 18.88 0.44 19.84
C ASN A 68 18.60 -0.55 20.99
N GLN A 69 17.91 -1.68 20.72
CA GLN A 69 17.62 -2.76 21.67
C GLN A 69 16.78 -2.34 22.90
N GLN A 70 16.25 -1.12 22.91
CA GLN A 70 15.26 -0.70 23.90
C GLN A 70 13.88 -0.74 23.25
N PRO A 71 12.85 -1.19 23.99
CA PRO A 71 11.48 -1.13 23.52
C PRO A 71 11.17 0.33 23.17
N GLY A 72 10.92 0.58 21.88
CA GLY A 72 10.66 1.90 21.36
C GLY A 72 9.31 2.39 21.87
N ASN A 73 9.30 2.96 23.08
CA ASN A 73 8.11 3.46 23.78
C ASN A 73 7.55 4.76 23.16
N ARG A 74 7.63 4.90 21.84
CA ARG A 74 7.25 6.14 21.14
C ARG A 74 6.52 5.82 19.85
N GLN A 75 5.37 5.16 19.96
CA GLN A 75 4.40 4.98 18.87
C GLN A 75 4.17 6.29 18.10
N GLY A 76 4.07 7.42 18.81
CA GLY A 76 3.98 8.75 18.21
C GLY A 76 5.22 9.15 17.40
N CYS A 77 6.43 8.94 17.91
CA CYS A 77 7.65 9.24 17.15
C CYS A 77 7.81 8.31 15.94
N ALA A 78 7.48 7.03 16.06
CA ALA A 78 7.49 6.09 14.94
C ALA A 78 6.51 6.51 13.85
N GLY A 79 5.29 6.93 14.24
CA GLY A 79 4.30 7.44 13.30
C GLY A 79 4.73 8.74 12.61
N ILE A 80 5.29 9.71 13.35
CA ILE A 80 5.81 10.97 12.78
C ILE A 80 6.98 10.69 11.84
N PHE A 81 7.94 9.88 12.27
CA PHE A 81 9.08 9.51 11.44
C PHE A 81 8.63 8.78 10.18
N PHE A 82 7.70 7.84 10.29
CA PHE A 82 7.09 7.17 9.13
C PHE A 82 6.46 8.19 8.19
N LEU A 83 5.59 9.07 8.69
CA LEU A 83 4.87 10.05 7.87
C LEU A 83 5.82 10.99 7.13
N LEU A 84 6.82 11.53 7.81
CA LEU A 84 7.80 12.44 7.22
C LEU A 84 8.72 11.71 6.24
N HIS A 85 9.29 10.57 6.62
CA HIS A 85 10.22 9.83 5.77
C HIS A 85 9.50 9.29 4.53
N TYR A 86 8.42 8.53 4.72
CA TYR A 86 7.61 7.98 3.64
C TYR A 86 7.04 9.09 2.74
N GLY A 87 6.47 10.13 3.35
CA GLY A 87 5.88 11.25 2.62
C GLY A 87 6.91 12.02 1.80
N PHE A 88 8.10 12.27 2.35
CA PHE A 88 9.19 12.95 1.65
C PHE A 88 9.65 12.17 0.41
N PHE A 89 9.81 10.85 0.48
CA PHE A 89 10.15 10.05 -0.70
C PHE A 89 9.09 10.13 -1.79
N HIS A 90 7.79 10.10 -1.44
CA HIS A 90 6.74 10.23 -2.45
C HIS A 90 6.67 11.62 -3.06
N LEU A 91 6.93 12.65 -2.26
CA LEU A 91 7.01 14.03 -2.73
C LEU A 91 8.18 14.20 -3.70
N MET A 92 9.36 13.69 -3.37
CA MET A 92 10.50 13.72 -4.30
C MET A 92 10.21 12.88 -5.56
N TYR A 93 9.53 11.75 -5.41
CA TYR A 93 9.21 10.87 -6.53
C TYR A 93 8.23 11.49 -7.53
N ILE A 94 7.25 12.30 -7.09
CA ILE A 94 6.35 12.98 -8.03
C ILE A 94 7.07 14.01 -8.90
N PHE A 95 8.12 14.66 -8.37
CA PHE A 95 8.98 15.56 -9.17
C PHE A 95 9.77 14.83 -10.25
N PHE A 96 10.01 13.53 -10.11
CA PHE A 96 10.57 12.70 -11.17
C PHE A 96 9.49 12.20 -12.14
N LEU A 97 8.34 11.78 -11.63
CA LEU A 97 7.28 11.20 -12.44
C LEU A 97 6.64 12.19 -13.42
N ILE A 98 6.32 13.41 -12.99
CA ILE A 98 5.64 14.41 -13.85
C ILE A 98 6.46 14.74 -15.11
N PRO A 99 7.73 15.16 -15.03
CA PRO A 99 8.47 15.51 -16.24
C PRO A 99 8.91 14.31 -17.08
N SER A 100 9.08 13.12 -16.48
CA SER A 100 9.71 11.98 -17.16
C SER A 100 8.76 10.89 -17.62
N VAL A 101 7.56 10.78 -17.02
CA VAL A 101 6.66 9.63 -17.24
C VAL A 101 5.20 10.05 -17.44
N ILE A 102 4.70 11.05 -16.71
CA ILE A 102 3.29 11.43 -16.70
C ILE A 102 3.08 12.69 -17.54
N ASP A 103 2.45 12.53 -18.71
CA ASP A 103 1.94 13.70 -19.45
C ASP A 103 0.60 14.15 -18.85
N LEU A 104 0.61 15.31 -18.17
CA LEU A 104 -0.58 15.89 -17.53
C LEU A 104 -1.71 16.21 -18.52
N ARG A 105 -1.41 16.39 -19.81
CA ARG A 105 -2.42 16.67 -20.85
C ARG A 105 -3.16 15.42 -21.30
N GLN A 106 -2.57 14.25 -21.10
CA GLN A 106 -3.14 12.95 -21.46
C GLN A 106 -3.84 12.27 -20.29
N LEU A 107 -4.02 12.99 -19.17
CA LEU A 107 -4.75 12.49 -18.02
C LEU A 107 -6.25 12.46 -18.31
N ASP A 108 -6.85 11.29 -18.09
CA ASP A 108 -8.29 11.15 -18.01
C ASP A 108 -8.74 11.51 -16.60
N TYR A 109 -9.03 12.79 -16.40
CA TYR A 109 -9.47 13.33 -15.11
C TYR A 109 -10.79 12.72 -14.62
N GLY A 110 -11.65 12.27 -15.54
CA GLY A 110 -12.92 11.62 -15.21
C GLY A 110 -12.68 10.27 -14.54
N PHE A 111 -11.91 9.41 -15.22
CA PHE A 111 -11.48 8.12 -14.70
C PHE A 111 -10.65 8.24 -13.42
N LEU A 112 -9.71 9.18 -13.39
CA LEU A 112 -8.84 9.43 -12.25
C LEU A 112 -9.65 9.80 -11.00
N ARG A 113 -10.60 10.74 -11.13
CA ARG A 113 -11.44 11.20 -10.01
C ARG A 113 -12.27 10.06 -9.42
N ILE A 114 -12.93 9.26 -10.27
CA ILE A 114 -13.72 8.11 -9.81
C ILE A 114 -12.82 7.09 -9.09
N SER A 115 -11.67 6.79 -9.67
CA SER A 115 -10.72 5.83 -9.12
C SER A 115 -10.16 6.27 -7.76
N ILE A 116 -9.87 7.58 -7.59
CA ILE A 116 -9.46 8.15 -6.30
C ILE A 116 -10.56 7.97 -5.25
N TRP A 117 -11.82 8.27 -5.59
CA TRP A 117 -12.93 8.08 -4.65
C TRP A 117 -13.07 6.62 -4.23
N ILE A 118 -12.96 5.67 -5.17
CA ILE A 118 -12.96 4.24 -4.86
C ILE A 118 -11.79 3.91 -3.91
N LEU A 119 -10.58 4.37 -4.20
CA LEU A 119 -9.40 4.14 -3.37
C LEU A 119 -9.56 4.69 -1.95
N VAL A 120 -10.13 5.88 -1.80
CA VAL A 120 -10.40 6.48 -0.48
C VAL A 120 -11.40 5.63 0.28
N VAL A 121 -12.53 5.28 -0.33
CA VAL A 121 -13.56 4.44 0.31
C VAL A 121 -12.98 3.08 0.72
N CYS A 122 -12.26 2.41 -0.16
CA CYS A 122 -11.56 1.15 0.14
C CYS A 122 -10.61 1.31 1.33
N SER A 123 -9.78 2.36 1.32
CA SER A 123 -8.78 2.59 2.37
C SER A 123 -9.43 2.94 3.71
N THR A 124 -10.54 3.67 3.71
CA THR A 124 -11.34 3.96 4.90
C THR A 124 -11.97 2.69 5.48
N ILE A 125 -12.57 1.83 4.63
CA ILE A 125 -13.13 0.55 5.08
C ILE A 125 -12.03 -0.30 5.73
N GLU A 126 -10.87 -0.42 5.08
CA GLU A 126 -9.74 -1.18 5.60
C GLU A 126 -9.22 -0.61 6.92
N PHE A 127 -9.11 0.71 7.04
CA PHE A 127 -8.74 1.38 8.28
C PHE A 127 -9.71 1.05 9.42
N ILE A 128 -11.02 1.14 9.19
CA ILE A 128 -12.03 0.81 10.20
C ILE A 128 -11.92 -0.68 10.59
N ARG A 129 -11.76 -1.58 9.62
CA ARG A 129 -11.60 -3.03 9.86
C ARG A 129 -10.35 -3.33 10.68
N ASP A 130 -9.23 -2.67 10.38
CA ASP A 130 -7.99 -2.81 11.13
C ASP A 130 -8.16 -2.32 12.58
N LYS A 131 -8.96 -1.26 12.81
CA LYS A 131 -9.30 -0.81 14.17
C LYS A 131 -10.17 -1.79 14.92
N VAL A 132 -11.18 -2.35 14.29
CA VAL A 132 -12.02 -3.38 14.91
C VAL A 132 -11.16 -4.59 15.28
N ARG A 133 -10.29 -5.04 14.37
CA ARG A 133 -9.38 -6.17 14.61
C ARG A 133 -8.35 -5.87 15.71
N ASN A 134 -7.86 -4.64 15.80
CA ASN A 134 -6.91 -4.23 16.83
C ASN A 134 -7.49 -4.34 18.25
N ARG A 135 -8.82 -4.32 18.41
CA ARG A 135 -9.44 -4.52 19.74
C ARG A 135 -9.21 -5.93 20.28
N SER A 136 -9.14 -6.94 19.41
CA SER A 136 -8.97 -8.35 19.80
C SER A 136 -7.57 -8.90 19.53
N GLU A 137 -6.83 -8.32 18.59
CA GLU A 137 -5.51 -8.81 18.16
C GLU A 137 -4.46 -7.69 18.26
N ALA A 138 -3.36 -7.96 18.97
CA ALA A 138 -2.24 -7.03 19.09
C ALA A 138 -1.57 -6.80 17.74
N ALA A 139 -1.29 -5.53 17.41
CA ALA A 139 -0.64 -5.15 16.16
C ALA A 139 0.89 -5.02 16.33
N ASN A 140 1.63 -5.51 15.35
CA ASN A 140 3.08 -5.34 15.25
C ASN A 140 3.41 -3.98 14.61
N ILE A 141 3.94 -3.04 15.40
CA ILE A 141 4.23 -1.68 14.96
C ILE A 141 5.37 -1.67 13.92
N GLY A 142 6.43 -2.46 14.12
CA GLY A 142 7.52 -2.55 13.16
C GLY A 142 7.08 -3.08 11.80
N ALA A 143 6.21 -4.09 11.77
CA ALA A 143 5.63 -4.58 10.53
C ALA A 143 4.79 -3.49 9.84
N MET A 144 3.94 -2.77 10.58
CA MET A 144 3.21 -1.62 10.03
C MET A 144 4.15 -0.55 9.50
N PHE A 145 5.29 -0.32 10.16
CA PHE A 145 6.29 0.64 9.71
C PHE A 145 6.96 0.21 8.40
N PHE A 146 7.45 -1.03 8.29
CA PHE A 146 8.29 -1.46 7.15
C PHE A 146 7.52 -1.98 5.93
N LEU A 147 6.34 -2.58 6.11
CA LEU A 147 5.60 -3.19 5.01
C LEU A 147 5.23 -2.23 3.88
N PRO A 148 4.85 -0.96 4.13
CA PRO A 148 4.61 0.00 3.06
C PRO A 148 5.82 0.22 2.15
N TYR A 149 7.05 0.18 2.68
CA TYR A 149 8.28 0.31 1.88
C TYR A 149 8.50 -0.89 0.97
N ALA A 150 8.21 -2.09 1.46
CA ALA A 150 8.29 -3.30 0.64
C ALA A 150 7.29 -3.28 -0.54
N ARG A 151 6.18 -2.51 -0.45
CA ARG A 151 5.20 -2.36 -1.55
C ARG A 151 5.67 -1.42 -2.64
N ILE A 152 6.48 -0.44 -2.26
CA ILE A 152 7.00 0.61 -3.14
C ILE A 152 8.02 0.05 -4.11
N ILE A 153 8.87 -0.88 -3.65
CA ILE A 153 9.95 -1.44 -4.46
C ILE A 153 9.42 -2.10 -5.75
N PRO A 154 8.45 -3.04 -5.70
CA PRO A 154 7.85 -3.57 -6.91
C PRO A 154 7.25 -2.49 -7.79
N MET A 155 6.52 -1.52 -7.23
CA MET A 155 5.94 -0.44 -8.02
C MET A 155 6.98 0.40 -8.77
N HIS A 156 8.07 0.79 -8.09
CA HIS A 156 9.13 1.60 -8.69
C HIS A 156 9.87 0.81 -9.76
N LEU A 157 10.16 -0.46 -9.46
CA LEU A 157 10.81 -1.34 -10.41
C LEU A 157 9.95 -1.51 -11.67
N ILE A 158 8.65 -1.74 -11.50
CA ILE A 158 7.73 -1.95 -12.62
C ILE A 158 7.54 -0.64 -13.42
N ILE A 159 7.53 0.55 -12.79
CA ILE A 159 7.40 1.85 -13.49
C ILE A 159 8.70 2.27 -14.20
N LEU A 160 9.85 2.01 -13.59
CA LEU A 160 11.15 2.45 -14.10
C LEU A 160 11.74 1.46 -15.11
N LEU A 161 11.56 0.14 -14.95
CA LEU A 161 12.15 -0.87 -15.84
C LEU A 161 11.83 -0.65 -17.33
N PRO A 162 10.59 -0.33 -17.75
CA PRO A 162 10.28 -0.08 -19.16
C PRO A 162 11.04 1.11 -19.76
N SER A 163 11.46 2.07 -18.92
CA SER A 163 12.31 3.19 -19.37
C SER A 163 13.76 2.77 -19.64
N PHE A 164 14.22 1.66 -19.08
CA PHE A 164 15.58 1.14 -19.22
C PHE A 164 15.70 -0.06 -20.15
N ILE A 165 14.64 -0.87 -20.26
CA ILE A 165 14.60 -2.09 -21.05
C ILE A 165 13.45 -1.88 -22.01
N SER A 166 13.72 -1.76 -23.32
CA SER A 166 12.75 -1.43 -24.39
C SER A 166 11.65 -2.49 -24.61
N VAL A 167 11.38 -3.32 -23.61
CA VAL A 167 10.29 -4.28 -23.51
C VAL A 167 9.14 -3.60 -22.77
N SER A 168 8.27 -2.93 -23.51
CA SER A 168 7.09 -2.26 -22.95
C SER A 168 5.81 -3.00 -23.37
N SER A 169 5.39 -3.95 -22.54
CA SER A 169 4.00 -4.41 -22.53
C SER A 169 3.31 -3.84 -21.29
N PRO A 170 2.52 -2.76 -21.42
CA PRO A 170 1.76 -2.20 -20.31
C PRO A 170 0.80 -3.20 -19.66
N ILE A 171 0.33 -4.19 -20.42
CA ILE A 171 -0.51 -5.28 -19.87
C ILE A 171 0.30 -6.14 -18.90
N LEU A 172 1.54 -6.53 -19.26
CA LEU A 172 2.43 -7.26 -18.35
C LEU A 172 2.70 -6.46 -17.07
N PHE A 173 2.91 -5.14 -17.21
CA PHE A 173 3.07 -4.21 -16.09
C PHE A 173 1.86 -4.25 -15.15
N LEU A 174 0.64 -4.16 -15.69
CA LEU A 174 -0.59 -4.18 -14.89
C LEU A 174 -0.81 -5.53 -14.20
N LEU A 175 -0.49 -6.64 -14.87
CA LEU A 175 -0.58 -7.99 -14.27
C LEU A 175 0.43 -8.19 -13.14
N LEU A 176 1.69 -7.78 -13.33
CA LEU A 176 2.72 -7.83 -12.29
C LEU A 176 2.37 -6.94 -11.11
N LYS A 177 1.81 -5.76 -11.38
CA LYS A 177 1.30 -4.85 -10.35
C LYS A 177 0.17 -5.47 -9.54
N MET A 178 -0.83 -6.05 -10.20
CA MET A 178 -1.93 -6.75 -9.52
C MET A 178 -1.41 -7.88 -8.63
N LEU A 179 -0.46 -8.69 -9.13
CA LEU A 179 0.13 -9.77 -8.36
C LEU A 179 0.88 -9.23 -7.12
N SER A 180 1.66 -8.16 -7.30
CA SER A 180 2.38 -7.52 -6.20
C SER A 180 1.42 -7.00 -5.12
N ASP A 181 0.34 -6.32 -5.51
CA ASP A 181 -0.67 -5.81 -4.59
C ASP A 181 -1.31 -6.95 -3.77
N ILE A 182 -1.68 -8.06 -4.44
CA ILE A 182 -2.28 -9.23 -3.78
C ILE A 182 -1.30 -9.83 -2.77
N ILE A 183 -0.05 -10.08 -3.19
CA ILE A 183 0.98 -10.65 -2.31
C ILE A 183 1.17 -9.74 -1.09
N MET A 184 1.29 -8.44 -1.31
CA MET A 184 1.56 -7.48 -0.24
C MET A 184 0.35 -7.24 0.67
N TYR A 185 -0.86 -7.40 0.17
CA TYR A 185 -2.07 -7.41 0.99
C TYR A 185 -2.09 -8.61 1.94
N VAL A 186 -1.85 -9.81 1.40
CA VAL A 186 -1.83 -11.05 2.18
C VAL A 186 -0.71 -11.03 3.22
N LEU A 187 0.50 -10.60 2.84
CA LEU A 187 1.63 -10.46 3.75
C LEU A 187 1.31 -9.49 4.89
N TYR A 188 0.67 -8.35 4.58
CA TYR A 188 0.29 -7.38 5.61
C TYR A 188 -0.69 -7.96 6.62
N LYS A 189 -1.81 -8.55 6.17
CA LYS A 189 -2.80 -9.12 7.09
C LYS A 189 -2.27 -10.28 7.92
N ARG A 190 -1.22 -10.97 7.45
CA ARG A 190 -0.57 -12.09 8.15
C ARG A 190 0.48 -11.64 9.16
N ILE A 191 1.31 -10.65 8.81
CA ILE A 191 2.45 -10.24 9.64
C ILE A 191 2.01 -9.24 10.71
N VAL A 192 1.16 -8.27 10.36
CA VAL A 192 0.75 -7.19 11.26
C VAL A 192 -0.03 -7.70 12.46
N PHE A 193 -0.95 -8.65 12.24
CA PHE A 193 -1.83 -9.21 13.26
C PHE A 193 -1.49 -10.67 13.55
N ARG A 194 -0.21 -11.02 13.60
CA ARG A 194 0.20 -12.39 13.92
C ARG A 194 -0.22 -12.69 15.38
N PRO A 195 -0.97 -13.76 15.64
CA PRO A 195 -1.31 -14.13 17.03
C PRO A 195 -0.02 -14.38 17.80
N LEU A 196 0.04 -13.87 19.03
CA LEU A 196 1.14 -14.14 19.95
C LEU A 196 1.27 -15.66 20.07
N ASN A 197 2.43 -16.21 19.68
CA ASN A 197 2.86 -17.43 20.34
C ASN A 197 3.06 -17.02 21.81
N PRO A 198 2.51 -17.75 22.80
CA PRO A 198 2.86 -17.48 24.18
C PRO A 198 4.37 -17.61 24.27
N VAL A 199 5.05 -16.49 24.46
CA VAL A 199 6.43 -16.51 24.90
C VAL A 199 6.34 -17.15 26.27
N SER A 200 6.75 -18.42 26.35
CA SER A 200 7.02 -19.08 27.62
C SER A 200 8.03 -18.19 28.32
N ILE A 201 7.54 -17.43 29.31
CA ILE A 201 8.38 -16.70 30.25
C ILE A 201 9.20 -17.79 30.96
N PRO A 202 10.54 -17.79 30.86
CA PRO A 202 11.37 -18.67 31.67
C PRO A 202 11.29 -18.31 33.15
#